data_AF-A0A1V8T4S1-F1
#
_entry.id   AF-A0A1V8T4S1-F1
#
_cell.length_a   1.000
_cell.length_b   1.000
_cell.length_c   1.000
_cell.angle_alpha   90.00
_cell.angle_beta   90.00
_cell.angle_gamma   90.00
#
_symmetry.space_group_name_H-M   'P 1'
#
loop_
_entity.id
_entity.type
_entity.pdbx_description
1 polymer ?
#
loop_
_entity_poly.entity_id
_entity_poly.type
_entity_poly.pdbx_seq_one_letter_code
_entity_poly.pdbx_strand_id
1 'polypeptide(L)'
;MCAKDKSIVEYYDTTGYRRIPLTTCSGGRDLEFTSRTRPCPGKEEEFNSRHGISAAGLFFAITIPIALASAAGYWVWRNWDGKFGRIQLGDGSAGSGSGAFDRDAPWIKFPVLAISGIVAVLAALPMVVGSLYRTVATRFGRGGGGRYGPLERPYTSRASFARGRGGYSVVDEEDEDFLGGEEDEA
;
A
#
# COMPACT_ATOMS: atom_id res chain seq x y z
N MET A 1 -24.06 20.68 46.71
CA MET A 1 -24.74 19.41 47.04
C MET A 1 -24.22 18.77 48.32
N CYS A 2 -22.92 18.46 48.42
CA CYS A 2 -22.34 17.68 49.53
C CYS A 2 -22.55 18.26 50.96
N ALA A 3 -22.76 19.58 51.10
CA ALA A 3 -23.07 20.20 52.39
C ALA A 3 -24.53 20.00 52.84
N LYS A 4 -25.46 19.78 51.90
CA LYS A 4 -26.90 19.60 52.18
C LYS A 4 -27.26 18.15 52.45
N ASP A 5 -26.55 17.21 51.83
CA ASP A 5 -26.77 15.78 52.00
C ASP A 5 -25.42 15.06 52.12
N LYS A 6 -25.21 14.42 53.28
CA LYS A 6 -23.98 13.70 53.61
C LYS A 6 -23.92 12.30 53.01
N SER A 7 -25.02 11.81 52.44
CA SER A 7 -25.08 10.50 51.79
C SER A 7 -24.43 10.52 50.40
N ILE A 8 -24.45 11.67 49.72
CA ILE A 8 -23.90 11.85 48.38
C ILE A 8 -22.38 11.63 48.39
N VAL A 9 -21.90 10.72 47.54
CA VAL A 9 -20.49 10.32 47.44
C VAL A 9 -19.74 11.16 46.39
N GLU A 10 -20.42 11.53 45.33
CA GLU A 10 -19.84 12.23 44.19
C GLU A 10 -20.73 13.36 43.69
N TYR A 11 -20.12 14.35 43.06
CA TYR A 11 -20.83 15.41 42.38
C TYR A 11 -20.21 15.65 41.00
N TYR A 12 -21.03 16.12 40.07
CA TYR A 12 -20.59 16.53 38.75
C TYR A 12 -20.08 17.97 38.80
N ASP A 13 -18.96 18.23 38.13
CA ASP A 13 -18.51 19.61 37.93
C ASP A 13 -19.56 20.42 37.16
N THR A 14 -19.61 21.73 37.38
CA THR A 14 -20.54 22.60 36.67
C THR A 14 -20.25 22.56 35.18
N THR A 15 -21.21 22.09 34.38
CA THR A 15 -21.20 22.30 32.93
C THR A 15 -21.73 23.69 32.61
N GLY A 16 -21.51 24.17 31.37
CA GLY A 16 -22.15 25.39 30.87
C GLY A 16 -23.66 25.24 30.63
N TYR A 17 -24.23 24.07 30.92
CA TYR A 17 -25.63 23.74 30.74
C TYR A 17 -26.27 23.44 32.10
N ARG A 18 -27.52 23.84 32.26
CA ARG A 18 -28.31 23.54 33.45
C ARG A 18 -29.75 23.30 33.03
N ARG A 19 -30.38 22.24 33.54
CA ARG A 19 -31.79 22.02 33.30
C ARG A 19 -32.66 23.13 33.91
N ILE A 20 -33.63 23.58 33.14
CA ILE A 20 -34.61 24.58 33.56
C ILE A 20 -35.52 23.95 34.63
N PRO A 21 -35.69 24.56 35.81
CA PRO A 21 -36.61 24.07 36.82
C PRO A 21 -38.04 24.08 36.26
N LEU A 22 -38.82 23.02 36.49
CA LEU A 22 -40.19 22.78 35.98
C LEU A 22 -40.29 22.17 34.56
N THR A 23 -39.19 21.72 33.97
CA THR A 23 -39.25 20.98 32.70
C THR A 23 -39.78 19.55 32.89
N THR A 24 -40.82 19.21 32.13
CA THR A 24 -41.40 17.85 32.06
C THR A 24 -40.76 16.99 30.98
N CYS A 25 -39.82 17.55 30.20
CA CYS A 25 -39.04 16.78 29.23
C CYS A 25 -38.35 15.62 29.93
N SER A 26 -38.58 14.41 29.43
CA SER A 26 -37.95 13.17 29.88
C SER A 26 -37.24 12.53 28.70
N GLY A 27 -36.02 12.06 28.92
CA GLY A 27 -35.15 11.55 27.87
C GLY A 27 -34.43 12.65 27.07
N GLY A 28 -33.67 12.23 26.06
CA GLY A 28 -32.76 13.10 25.30
C GLY A 28 -31.32 13.03 25.79
N ARG A 29 -30.51 14.05 25.49
CA ARG A 29 -29.13 14.18 25.97
C ARG A 29 -29.10 15.04 27.22
N ASP A 30 -28.83 14.44 28.37
CA ASP A 30 -28.65 15.16 29.62
C ASP A 30 -27.25 15.78 29.70
N LEU A 31 -27.12 16.97 29.10
CA LEU A 31 -25.85 17.71 29.02
C LEU A 31 -25.33 18.17 30.40
N GLU A 32 -26.18 18.15 31.42
CA GLU A 32 -25.82 18.53 32.78
C GLU A 32 -24.92 17.49 33.49
N PHE A 33 -24.98 16.22 33.08
CA PHE A 33 -24.17 15.14 33.66
C PHE A 33 -22.96 14.75 32.80
N THR A 34 -22.56 15.61 31.86
CA THR A 34 -21.48 15.29 30.91
C THR A 34 -20.07 15.63 31.44
N SER A 35 -19.99 16.39 32.53
CA SER A 35 -18.72 16.78 33.15
C SER A 35 -18.05 15.64 33.93
N ARG A 36 -16.81 15.88 34.33
CA ARG A 36 -16.08 14.95 35.21
C ARG A 36 -16.77 14.86 36.58
N THR A 37 -16.83 13.66 37.13
CA THR A 37 -17.25 13.41 38.51
C THR A 37 -16.10 13.70 39.46
N ARG A 38 -16.42 14.29 40.61
CA ARG A 38 -15.47 14.60 41.68
C ARG A 38 -16.01 14.04 43.01
N PRO A 39 -15.13 13.55 43.89
CA PRO A 39 -15.55 13.07 45.20
C PRO A 39 -16.04 14.24 46.06
N CYS A 40 -17.08 14.01 46.85
CA CYS A 40 -17.40 14.91 47.96
C CYS A 40 -16.26 14.91 48.99
N PRO A 41 -16.01 16.03 49.69
CA PRO A 41 -14.92 16.13 50.65
C PRO A 41 -15.05 15.06 51.76
N GLY A 42 -13.99 14.29 51.98
CA GLY A 42 -13.95 13.19 52.96
C GLY A 42 -14.52 11.85 52.47
N LYS A 43 -14.95 11.74 51.19
CA LYS A 43 -15.44 10.49 50.58
C LYS A 43 -14.61 10.00 49.39
N GLU A 44 -13.33 10.36 49.38
CA GLU A 44 -12.39 10.04 48.30
C GLU A 44 -12.14 8.53 48.17
N GLU A 45 -12.10 7.81 49.29
CA GLU A 45 -11.90 6.35 49.31
C GLU A 45 -13.09 5.61 48.68
N GLU A 46 -14.33 5.99 49.02
CA GLU A 46 -15.53 5.38 48.44
C GLU A 46 -15.67 5.70 46.95
N PHE A 47 -15.29 6.92 46.54
CA PHE A 47 -15.24 7.32 45.14
C PHE A 47 -14.21 6.50 44.36
N ASN A 48 -13.00 6.34 44.91
CA ASN A 48 -11.94 5.56 44.29
C ASN A 48 -12.25 4.06 44.25
N SER A 49 -13.00 3.54 45.23
CA SER A 49 -13.47 2.14 45.16
C SER A 49 -14.49 1.91 44.05
N ARG A 50 -15.30 2.91 43.69
CA ARG A 50 -16.31 2.80 42.61
C ARG A 50 -15.72 3.05 41.22
N HIS A 51 -14.76 3.97 41.11
CA HIS A 51 -14.19 4.42 39.83
C HIS A 51 -12.76 3.91 39.57
N GLY A 52 -12.08 3.36 40.56
CA GLY A 52 -10.72 2.84 40.45
C GLY A 52 -10.68 1.47 39.79
N ILE A 53 -9.66 1.26 38.94
CA ILE A 53 -9.35 -0.07 38.42
C ILE A 53 -8.67 -0.88 39.53
N SER A 54 -9.13 -2.12 39.75
CA SER A 54 -8.44 -3.01 40.69
C SER A 54 -7.04 -3.34 40.19
N ALA A 55 -6.08 -3.57 41.09
CA ALA A 55 -4.71 -3.94 40.72
C ALA A 55 -4.66 -5.20 39.84
N ALA A 56 -5.55 -6.16 40.10
CA ALA A 56 -5.73 -7.35 39.27
C ALA A 56 -6.25 -7.00 37.87
N GLY A 57 -7.20 -6.07 37.75
CA GLY A 57 -7.71 -5.59 36.47
C GLY A 57 -6.62 -4.94 35.61
N LEU A 58 -5.78 -4.10 36.21
CA LEU A 58 -4.63 -3.49 35.51
C LEU A 58 -3.60 -4.54 35.07
N PHE A 59 -3.31 -5.53 35.92
CA PHE A 59 -2.39 -6.61 35.59
C PHE A 59 -2.87 -7.42 34.37
N PHE A 60 -4.14 -7.82 34.33
CA PHE A 60 -4.70 -8.54 33.17
C PHE A 60 -4.80 -7.66 31.92
N ALA A 61 -5.13 -6.37 32.08
CA ALA A 61 -5.17 -5.43 30.95
C ALA A 61 -3.81 -5.29 30.24
N ILE A 62 -2.70 -5.40 30.97
CA ILE A 62 -1.34 -5.29 30.42
C ILE A 62 -0.82 -6.66 29.96
N THR A 63 -1.02 -7.71 30.76
CA THR A 63 -0.42 -9.03 30.49
C THR A 63 -1.10 -9.78 29.37
N ILE A 64 -2.43 -9.66 29.20
CA ILE A 64 -3.17 -10.38 28.15
C ILE A 64 -2.70 -9.96 26.74
N PRO A 65 -2.58 -8.67 26.39
CA PRO A 65 -2.07 -8.27 25.08
C PRO A 65 -0.66 -8.78 24.80
N ILE A 66 0.23 -8.74 25.79
CA ILE A 66 1.61 -9.21 25.67
C ILE A 66 1.64 -10.74 25.47
N ALA A 67 0.85 -11.48 26.25
CA ALA A 67 0.74 -12.93 26.14
C ALA A 67 0.14 -13.36 24.79
N LEU A 68 -0.87 -12.65 24.28
CA LEU A 68 -1.43 -12.92 22.96
C LEU A 68 -0.42 -12.63 21.85
N ALA A 69 0.32 -11.53 21.93
CA ALA A 69 1.34 -11.18 20.95
C ALA A 69 2.50 -12.20 20.94
N SER A 70 2.97 -12.61 22.12
CA SER A 70 4.02 -13.62 22.23
C SER A 70 3.55 -15.00 21.78
N ALA A 71 2.32 -15.39 22.10
CA ALA A 71 1.73 -16.63 21.62
C ALA A 71 1.58 -16.65 20.10
N ALA A 72 1.13 -15.54 19.50
CA ALA A 72 1.04 -15.38 18.05
C ALA A 72 2.44 -15.44 17.40
N GLY A 73 3.41 -14.72 17.96
CA GLY A 73 4.80 -14.75 17.49
C GLY A 73 5.43 -16.14 17.57
N TYR A 74 5.20 -16.86 18.69
CA TYR A 74 5.64 -18.24 18.86
C TYR A 74 4.95 -19.19 17.88
N TRP A 75 3.65 -19.01 17.64
CA TRP A 75 2.91 -19.80 16.66
C TRP A 75 3.46 -19.58 15.24
N VAL A 76 3.72 -18.33 14.85
CA VAL A 76 4.36 -18.02 13.56
C VAL A 76 5.74 -18.66 13.50
N TRP A 77 6.57 -18.48 14.52
CA TRP A 77 7.91 -19.07 14.56
C TRP A 77 7.91 -20.59 14.43
N ARG A 78 6.99 -21.28 15.12
CA ARG A 78 6.95 -22.75 15.16
C ARG A 78 6.27 -23.40 13.94
N ASN A 79 5.43 -22.66 13.22
CA ASN A 79 4.78 -23.13 11.99
C ASN A 79 5.45 -22.62 10.71
N TRP A 80 6.49 -21.79 10.84
CA TRP A 80 7.23 -21.19 9.72
C TRP A 80 8.71 -21.59 9.77
N ASP A 81 8.95 -22.90 9.76
CA ASP A 81 10.30 -23.47 9.66
C ASP A 81 10.60 -23.79 8.19
N GLY A 82 11.47 -22.99 7.56
CA GLY A 82 11.88 -23.21 6.16
C GLY A 82 12.23 -21.99 5.30
N LYS A 83 12.10 -20.73 5.79
CA LYS A 83 12.32 -19.52 4.95
C LYS A 83 13.43 -18.57 5.41
N PHE A 84 14.13 -18.85 6.50
CA PHE A 84 15.42 -18.19 6.75
C PHE A 84 16.47 -18.94 5.93
N GLY A 85 16.75 -18.38 4.75
CA GLY A 85 17.48 -19.03 3.66
C GLY A 85 18.78 -19.70 4.10
N ARG A 86 18.90 -20.99 3.75
CA ARG A 86 20.19 -21.51 3.33
C ARG A 86 20.64 -20.65 2.15
N ILE A 87 21.73 -19.91 2.29
CA ILE A 87 22.36 -19.21 1.17
C ILE A 87 22.69 -20.28 0.13
N GLN A 88 21.98 -20.28 -1.00
CA GLN A 88 22.40 -21.04 -2.18
C GLN A 88 23.23 -20.10 -3.04
N LEU A 89 24.55 -20.31 -3.05
CA LEU A 89 25.40 -19.72 -4.08
C LEU A 89 25.16 -20.48 -5.38
N GLY A 90 24.64 -19.78 -6.39
CA GLY A 90 24.54 -20.25 -7.76
C GLY A 90 23.15 -20.74 -8.14
N ASP A 91 22.41 -19.91 -8.87
CA ASP A 91 21.85 -20.32 -10.16
C ASP A 91 21.38 -19.08 -10.93
N GLY A 92 22.11 -18.77 -11.98
CA GLY A 92 21.82 -17.70 -12.92
C GLY A 92 20.77 -18.13 -13.94
N SER A 93 19.89 -17.20 -14.30
CA SER A 93 19.46 -17.00 -15.68
C SER A 93 18.58 -15.75 -15.74
N ALA A 94 18.84 -14.96 -16.79
CA ALA A 94 18.39 -13.59 -16.96
C ALA A 94 16.87 -13.39 -16.85
N GLY A 95 16.44 -12.35 -16.12
CA GLY A 95 15.08 -11.80 -16.25
C GLY A 95 14.31 -11.47 -14.97
N SER A 96 14.84 -11.70 -13.75
CA SER A 96 14.09 -11.44 -12.51
C SER A 96 14.86 -10.58 -11.51
N GLY A 97 14.94 -9.28 -11.80
CA GLY A 97 15.23 -8.27 -10.79
C GLY A 97 14.03 -8.06 -9.87
N SER A 98 13.83 -8.95 -8.89
CA SER A 98 12.89 -8.72 -7.77
C SER A 98 13.29 -9.50 -6.52
N GLY A 99 14.41 -9.11 -5.91
CA GLY A 99 14.76 -9.54 -4.56
C GLY A 99 13.85 -8.86 -3.53
N ALA A 100 13.36 -9.65 -2.57
CA ALA A 100 13.23 -9.34 -1.13
C ALA A 100 12.00 -9.98 -0.43
N PHE A 101 11.03 -10.55 -1.14
CA PHE A 101 9.88 -11.20 -0.49
C PHE A 101 9.55 -12.53 -1.16
N ASP A 102 9.78 -13.59 -0.40
CA ASP A 102 9.52 -14.97 -0.74
C ASP A 102 8.03 -15.18 -1.09
N ARG A 103 7.78 -15.34 -2.40
CA ARG A 103 6.48 -15.25 -3.09
C ARG A 103 5.60 -16.50 -2.99
N ASP A 104 5.93 -17.47 -2.15
CA ASP A 104 5.34 -18.81 -2.26
C ASP A 104 4.08 -19.07 -1.42
N ALA A 105 3.63 -18.11 -0.59
CA ALA A 105 2.30 -18.22 0.03
C ALA A 105 1.22 -17.82 -0.99
N PRO A 106 0.24 -18.68 -1.34
CA PRO A 106 -0.76 -18.39 -2.37
C PRO A 106 -1.46 -17.04 -2.15
N TRP A 107 -1.76 -16.70 -0.89
CA TRP A 107 -2.44 -15.46 -0.50
C TRP A 107 -1.58 -14.19 -0.63
N ILE A 108 -0.25 -14.28 -0.75
CA ILE A 108 0.64 -13.14 -1.05
C ILE A 108 0.98 -13.11 -2.55
N LYS A 109 1.14 -14.29 -3.16
CA LYS A 109 1.48 -14.44 -4.58
C LYS A 109 0.44 -13.81 -5.49
N PHE A 110 -0.84 -14.19 -5.32
CA PHE A 110 -1.91 -13.75 -6.20
C PHE A 110 -2.14 -12.22 -6.19
N PRO A 111 -2.20 -11.53 -5.04
CA PRO A 111 -2.40 -10.09 -5.04
C PRO A 111 -1.18 -9.32 -5.56
N VAL A 112 0.05 -9.73 -5.22
CA VAL A 112 1.26 -9.08 -5.74
C VAL A 112 1.36 -9.27 -7.26
N LEU A 113 1.06 -10.47 -7.77
CA LEU A 113 1.01 -10.76 -9.20
C LEU A 113 -0.05 -9.88 -9.90
N ALA A 114 -1.26 -9.80 -9.34
CA ALA A 114 -2.34 -8.99 -9.89
C ALA A 114 -1.97 -7.50 -9.97
N ILE A 115 -1.43 -6.93 -8.88
CA ILE A 115 -1.01 -5.52 -8.85
C ILE A 115 0.13 -5.27 -9.84
N SER A 116 1.14 -6.13 -9.87
CA SER A 116 2.27 -6.00 -10.80
C SER A 116 1.84 -6.09 -12.27
N GLY A 117 0.89 -6.98 -12.58
CA GLY A 117 0.30 -7.10 -13.92
C GLY A 117 -0.49 -5.85 -14.32
N ILE A 118 -1.32 -5.31 -13.42
CA ILE A 118 -2.09 -4.09 -13.68
C ILE A 118 -1.14 -2.91 -13.93
N VAL A 119 -0.13 -2.73 -13.09
CA VAL A 119 0.85 -1.65 -13.25
C VAL A 119 1.62 -1.78 -14.57
N ALA A 120 2.01 -3.00 -14.96
CA ALA A 120 2.66 -3.25 -16.25
C ALA A 120 1.76 -2.88 -17.44
N VAL A 121 0.47 -3.21 -17.39
CA VAL A 121 -0.51 -2.85 -18.44
C VAL A 121 -0.69 -1.33 -18.53
N LEU A 122 -0.81 -0.65 -17.38
CA LEU A 122 -0.92 0.81 -17.34
C LEU A 122 0.33 1.51 -17.87
N ALA A 123 1.52 0.97 -17.57
CA ALA A 123 2.78 1.49 -18.06
C ALA A 123 2.96 1.26 -19.58
N ALA A 124 2.45 0.14 -20.11
CA ALA A 124 2.55 -0.20 -21.53
C ALA A 124 1.47 0.49 -22.40
N LEU A 125 0.33 0.88 -21.82
CA LEU A 125 -0.79 1.54 -22.50
C LEU A 125 -0.41 2.75 -23.38
N PRO A 126 0.37 3.75 -22.93
CA PRO A 126 0.70 4.91 -23.76
C PRO A 126 1.52 4.55 -25.01
N MET A 127 2.39 3.54 -24.93
CA MET A 127 3.18 3.06 -26.06
C MET A 127 2.30 2.36 -27.10
N VAL A 128 1.35 1.52 -26.65
CA VAL A 128 0.42 0.81 -27.53
C VAL A 128 -0.54 1.78 -28.19
N VAL A 129 -1.16 2.70 -27.44
CA VAL A 129 -2.08 3.71 -28.00
C VAL A 129 -1.39 4.62 -29.00
N GLY A 130 -0.16 5.08 -28.71
CA GLY A 130 0.62 5.89 -29.64
C GLY A 130 0.94 5.16 -30.96
N SER A 131 1.27 3.86 -30.88
CA SER A 131 1.56 3.04 -32.06
C SER A 131 0.31 2.73 -32.91
N LEU A 132 -0.83 2.48 -32.25
CA LEU A 132 -2.11 2.20 -32.91
C LEU A 132 -2.69 3.48 -33.54
N TYR A 133 -2.58 4.62 -32.85
CA TYR A 133 -3.00 5.91 -33.39
C TYR A 133 -2.22 6.28 -34.65
N ARG A 134 -0.91 6.04 -34.67
CA ARG A 134 -0.05 6.32 -35.83
C ARG A 134 -0.40 5.43 -37.03
N THR A 135 -0.77 4.17 -36.82
CA THR A 135 -1.20 3.25 -37.90
C THR A 135 -2.60 3.56 -38.42
N VAL A 136 -3.53 3.97 -37.56
CA VAL A 136 -4.88 4.40 -37.99
C VAL A 136 -4.81 5.76 -38.72
N ALA A 137 -4.05 6.72 -38.20
CA ALA A 137 -3.89 8.04 -38.81
C ALA A 137 -3.22 7.97 -40.20
N THR A 138 -2.27 7.06 -40.39
CA THR A 138 -1.62 6.85 -41.71
C THR A 138 -2.50 6.08 -42.69
N ARG A 139 -3.43 5.23 -42.22
CA ARG A 139 -4.31 4.42 -43.08
C ARG A 139 -5.63 5.10 -43.43
N PHE A 140 -6.17 5.96 -42.56
CA PHE A 140 -7.39 6.74 -42.82
C PHE A 140 -7.11 8.19 -43.28
N GLY A 141 -5.88 8.69 -43.14
CA GLY A 141 -5.48 10.01 -43.63
C GLY A 141 -5.08 10.02 -45.11
N ARG A 142 -6.05 10.05 -46.04
CA ARG A 142 -5.80 10.33 -47.46
C ARG A 142 -5.95 11.82 -47.75
N GLY A 143 -4.82 12.53 -47.80
CA GLY A 143 -4.64 13.81 -48.50
C GLY A 143 -5.27 15.05 -47.86
N GLY A 144 -4.47 15.86 -47.17
CA GLY A 144 -4.88 17.21 -46.74
C GLY A 144 -3.75 17.91 -46.01
N GLY A 145 -3.15 18.92 -46.63
CA GLY A 145 -1.88 19.50 -46.22
C GLY A 145 -1.91 20.31 -44.92
N GLY A 146 -0.72 20.44 -44.34
CA GLY A 146 -0.30 21.69 -43.72
C GLY A 146 0.03 21.64 -42.23
N ARG A 147 1.31 21.95 -41.97
CA ARG A 147 1.91 22.49 -40.73
C ARG A 147 2.44 21.45 -39.71
N TYR A 148 3.77 21.42 -39.62
CA TYR A 148 4.65 20.76 -38.64
C TYR A 148 5.05 19.29 -38.93
N GLY A 149 6.10 19.12 -39.75
CA GLY A 149 6.84 17.86 -39.89
C GLY A 149 7.57 17.75 -41.24
N PRO A 150 8.87 17.41 -41.32
CA PRO A 150 9.63 17.47 -42.58
C PRO A 150 9.13 16.44 -43.60
N LEU A 151 8.73 16.91 -44.79
CA LEU A 151 8.17 16.11 -45.88
C LEU A 151 9.11 14.98 -46.35
N GLU A 152 8.59 13.76 -46.37
CA GLU A 152 9.08 12.65 -47.19
C GLU A 152 8.76 12.95 -48.66
N ARG A 153 9.79 13.32 -49.42
CA ARG A 153 9.74 13.44 -50.89
C ARG A 153 10.14 12.10 -51.51
N PRO A 154 9.55 11.70 -52.65
CA PRO A 154 9.95 10.48 -53.35
C PRO A 154 11.45 10.47 -53.69
N TYR A 155 12.09 9.31 -53.57
CA TYR A 155 13.52 9.10 -53.81
C TYR A 155 13.83 9.14 -55.31
N THR A 156 13.94 10.33 -55.88
CA THR A 156 14.21 10.50 -57.31
C THR A 156 15.64 10.92 -57.64
N SER A 157 16.52 11.08 -56.64
CA SER A 157 17.90 11.51 -56.87
C SER A 157 18.90 10.83 -55.92
N ARG A 158 20.12 10.62 -56.43
CA ARG A 158 21.23 9.89 -55.78
C ARG A 158 21.66 10.50 -54.42
N ALA A 159 21.36 11.78 -54.19
CA ALA A 159 21.64 12.48 -52.94
C ALA A 159 20.64 12.17 -51.80
N SER A 160 19.54 11.46 -52.09
CA SER A 160 18.51 11.16 -51.08
C SER A 160 18.92 10.05 -50.09
N PHE A 161 19.90 9.22 -50.43
CA PHE A 161 20.41 8.16 -49.55
C PHE A 161 21.30 8.68 -48.40
N ALA A 162 21.79 9.92 -48.49
CA ALA A 162 22.64 10.50 -47.46
C ALA A 162 21.89 10.94 -46.20
N ARG A 163 20.54 11.06 -46.25
CA ARG A 163 19.73 11.62 -45.14
C ARG A 163 19.03 10.58 -44.25
N GLY A 164 19.04 9.30 -44.63
CA GLY A 164 18.31 8.23 -43.93
C GLY A 164 19.09 7.50 -42.83
N ARG A 165 20.16 8.08 -42.30
CA ARG A 165 21.13 7.40 -41.40
C ARG A 165 20.73 7.34 -39.93
N GLY A 166 19.43 7.48 -39.62
CA GLY A 166 18.95 7.67 -38.24
C GLY A 166 18.04 6.57 -37.68
N GLY A 167 17.88 5.43 -38.36
CA GLY A 167 16.86 4.45 -37.98
C GLY A 167 17.14 3.01 -38.38
N TYR A 168 18.40 2.59 -38.43
CA TYR A 168 18.72 1.17 -38.38
C TYR A 168 19.02 0.82 -36.92
N SER A 169 18.16 0.01 -36.32
CA SER A 169 18.55 -0.77 -35.15
C SER A 169 19.74 -1.61 -35.57
N VAL A 170 20.86 -1.45 -34.87
CA VAL A 170 22.03 -2.33 -34.95
C VAL A 170 21.51 -3.75 -34.77
N VAL A 171 21.73 -4.58 -35.78
CA VAL A 171 21.65 -6.03 -35.62
C VAL A 171 22.76 -6.36 -34.62
N ASP A 172 22.41 -6.95 -33.47
CA ASP A 172 23.38 -7.40 -32.47
C ASP A 172 24.49 -8.20 -33.19
N GLU A 173 25.73 -7.77 -32.98
CA GLU A 173 26.97 -8.33 -33.50
C GLU A 173 27.37 -9.61 -32.73
N GLU A 174 26.41 -10.43 -32.27
CA GLU A 174 26.71 -11.63 -31.45
C GLU A 174 26.32 -12.98 -32.10
N ASP A 175 25.93 -13.00 -33.38
CA ASP A 175 25.69 -14.25 -34.14
C ASP A 175 26.79 -14.54 -35.19
N GLU A 176 28.05 -14.17 -34.93
CA GLU A 176 29.19 -14.57 -35.79
C GLU A 176 29.83 -15.93 -35.42
N ASP A 177 29.38 -16.59 -34.35
CA ASP A 177 29.85 -17.93 -33.94
C ASP A 177 28.92 -19.10 -34.33
N PHE A 178 27.98 -18.90 -35.26
CA PHE A 178 27.07 -19.96 -35.74
C PHE A 178 27.40 -20.50 -37.15
N LEU A 179 28.63 -20.40 -37.62
CA LEU A 179 29.12 -21.26 -38.71
C LEU A 179 30.46 -21.85 -38.27
N GLY A 180 30.37 -23.05 -37.69
CA GLY A 180 31.53 -23.85 -37.32
C GLY A 180 32.50 -23.96 -38.49
N GLY A 181 33.73 -23.52 -38.25
CA GLY A 181 34.86 -23.80 -39.10
C GLY A 181 35.08 -25.31 -39.16
N GLU A 182 34.62 -25.90 -40.25
CA GLU A 182 35.20 -27.11 -40.81
C GLU A 182 36.58 -26.73 -41.35
N GLU A 183 37.62 -26.99 -40.55
CA GLU A 183 39.02 -26.97 -40.98
C GLU A 183 39.48 -28.42 -41.20
N ASP A 184 39.32 -28.88 -42.44
CA ASP A 184 39.98 -30.06 -42.99
C ASP A 184 41.34 -29.65 -43.62
N GLU A 185 42.38 -30.42 -43.30
CA GLU A 185 43.56 -30.77 -44.11
C GLU A 185 44.58 -29.70 -44.57
N ALA A 186 45.78 -29.70 -43.94
CA ALA A 186 47.10 -29.80 -44.58
C ALA A 186 48.27 -29.90 -43.56
#